data_AF-A0AA95B5C8-F1
#
_entry.id   AF-A0AA95B5C8-F1
#
_cell.length_a   1.000
_cell.length_b   1.000
_cell.length_c   1.000
_cell.angle_alpha   90.00
_cell.angle_beta   90.00
_cell.angle_gamma   90.00
#
_symmetry.space_group_name_H-M   'P 1'
#
loop_
_entity.id
_entity.type
_entity.pdbx_description
1 polymer ?
#
loop_
_entity_poly.entity_id
_entity_poly.type
_entity_poly.pdbx_seq_one_letter_code
_entity_poly.pdbx_strand_id
1 'polypeptide(L)'
;MNKWIITAFVMTLTIGLAAGCGTDNDNLSAPPENAPQNEGTATDVENEQSTTGHKFTKFDLEVEYENRVKYEAEFQAEGNGEAEIEDDINEVSLKGDEAYTELSPRLEQLKFDSSEDQQEVMTQVLEVFGLKDDYKEFELEVTFEDGTIKKYEEKK
;
A
#
# COMPACT_ATOMS: atom_id res chain seq x y z
N MET A 1 27.68 13.06 -2.18
CA MET A 1 27.97 13.20 -3.63
C MET A 1 27.44 11.97 -4.34
N ASN A 2 26.33 12.15 -5.06
CA ASN A 2 26.01 11.45 -6.32
C ASN A 2 25.58 9.97 -6.14
N LYS A 3 24.42 9.48 -6.58
CA LYS A 3 23.54 9.87 -7.70
C LYS A 3 22.24 9.05 -7.63
N TRP A 4 21.11 9.70 -7.83
CA TRP A 4 19.81 9.06 -8.05
C TRP A 4 19.76 8.52 -9.48
N ILE A 5 19.44 7.23 -9.66
CA ILE A 5 19.23 6.64 -10.99
C ILE A 5 17.75 6.77 -11.32
N ILE A 6 17.43 7.87 -12.00
CA ILE A 6 16.16 8.05 -12.71
C ILE A 6 16.25 7.18 -13.97
N THR A 7 15.63 6.00 -13.96
CA THR A 7 15.44 5.22 -15.18
C THR A 7 14.16 5.70 -15.87
N ALA A 8 14.32 6.70 -16.73
CA ALA A 8 13.30 7.09 -17.68
C ALA A 8 13.18 6.02 -18.78
N PHE A 9 12.22 5.11 -18.67
CA PHE A 9 11.83 4.23 -19.78
C PHE A 9 10.78 4.94 -20.63
N VAL A 10 11.24 5.84 -21.49
CA VAL A 10 10.48 6.32 -22.64
C VAL A 10 10.57 5.22 -23.70
N MET A 11 9.51 4.43 -23.86
CA MET A 11 9.31 3.61 -25.06
C MET A 11 7.97 3.95 -25.71
N THR A 12 8.11 4.31 -26.97
CA THR A 12 7.15 4.94 -27.86
C THR A 12 6.05 4.01 -28.37
N LEU A 13 4.83 4.54 -28.38
CA LEU A 13 3.87 4.58 -29.50
C LEU A 13 3.84 3.39 -30.49
N THR A 14 2.77 2.59 -30.42
CA THR A 14 2.08 2.08 -31.62
C THR A 14 0.57 2.07 -31.42
N ILE A 15 -0.11 2.93 -32.19
CA ILE A 15 -1.57 2.95 -32.36
C ILE A 15 -1.95 1.82 -33.31
N GLY A 16 -2.81 0.91 -32.87
CA GLY A 16 -3.51 -0.04 -33.73
C GLY A 16 -5.02 0.17 -33.61
N LEU A 17 -5.59 1.01 -34.48
CA LEU A 17 -7.03 1.07 -34.69
C LEU A 17 -7.41 -0.02 -35.70
N ALA A 18 -8.07 -1.06 -35.23
CA ALA A 18 -8.84 -1.96 -36.09
C ALA A 18 -10.32 -1.74 -35.79
N ALA A 19 -10.97 -0.89 -36.58
CA ALA A 19 -12.41 -0.83 -36.69
C ALA A 19 -12.89 -2.08 -37.43
N GLY A 20 -13.58 -2.98 -36.71
CA GLY A 20 -14.37 -4.06 -37.30
C GLY A 20 -15.85 -3.76 -37.10
N CYS A 21 -16.50 -3.31 -38.17
CA CYS A 21 -17.95 -3.13 -38.21
C CYS A 21 -18.60 -4.47 -38.58
N GLY A 22 -19.62 -4.89 -37.81
CA GLY A 22 -20.33 -6.16 -38.01
C GLY A 22 -21.85 -5.98 -37.84
N THR A 23 -22.47 -5.59 -38.96
CA THR A 23 -23.81 -5.95 -39.50
C THR A 23 -25.03 -6.02 -38.56
N ASP A 24 -25.89 -5.03 -38.78
CA ASP A 24 -27.37 -4.93 -38.72
C ASP A 24 -28.20 -6.12 -38.24
N ASN A 25 -29.14 -5.83 -37.33
CA ASN A 25 -30.46 -6.47 -37.33
C ASN A 25 -31.52 -5.54 -36.71
N ASP A 26 -32.18 -4.76 -37.56
CA ASP A 26 -33.46 -4.13 -37.23
C ASP A 26 -34.59 -5.17 -37.34
N ASN A 27 -35.29 -5.45 -36.25
CA ASN A 27 -36.69 -5.86 -36.36
C ASN A 27 -37.51 -5.42 -35.13
N LEU A 28 -38.41 -4.47 -35.39
CA LEU A 28 -39.40 -3.92 -34.50
C LEU A 28 -40.58 -4.90 -34.35
N SER A 29 -40.95 -5.22 -33.11
CA SER A 29 -42.34 -5.55 -32.77
C SER A 29 -42.59 -5.21 -31.29
N ALA A 30 -43.65 -4.44 -31.05
CA ALA A 30 -44.20 -4.05 -29.75
C ALA A 30 -45.72 -4.33 -29.77
N PRO A 31 -46.51 -4.27 -28.66
CA PRO A 31 -46.28 -4.53 -27.22
C PRO A 31 -47.41 -5.50 -26.66
N PRO A 32 -47.69 -5.73 -25.33
CA PRO A 32 -48.10 -4.74 -24.32
C PRO A 32 -47.55 -4.88 -22.87
N GLU A 33 -47.49 -3.71 -22.23
CA GLU A 33 -47.74 -3.32 -20.82
C GLU A 33 -48.19 -4.37 -19.77
N ASN A 34 -47.40 -4.53 -18.68
CA ASN A 34 -47.83 -4.39 -17.26
C ASN A 34 -46.73 -4.74 -16.22
N ALA A 35 -46.20 -3.70 -15.55
CA ALA A 35 -45.71 -3.57 -14.15
C ALA A 35 -44.45 -4.33 -13.61
N PRO A 36 -43.72 -3.79 -12.60
CA PRO A 36 -43.50 -2.40 -12.20
C PRO A 36 -42.01 -1.99 -12.21
N GLN A 37 -41.82 -0.68 -12.35
CA GLN A 37 -40.59 0.08 -12.16
C GLN A 37 -40.13 0.01 -10.69
N ASN A 38 -38.88 -0.41 -10.43
CA ASN A 38 -38.19 0.00 -9.21
C ASN A 38 -36.99 0.85 -9.61
N GLU A 39 -37.03 2.06 -9.07
CA GLU A 39 -36.14 3.17 -9.33
C GLU A 39 -34.80 2.96 -8.63
N GLY A 40 -33.77 3.52 -9.26
CA GLY A 40 -32.67 4.18 -8.58
C GLY A 40 -32.01 3.43 -7.42
N THR A 41 -30.87 2.84 -7.71
CA THR A 41 -29.71 3.12 -6.86
C THR A 41 -28.52 3.24 -7.79
N ALA A 42 -28.18 4.48 -8.12
CA ALA A 42 -26.78 4.80 -8.35
C ALA A 42 -26.09 4.39 -7.06
N THR A 43 -25.34 3.29 -7.09
CA THR A 43 -24.35 3.05 -6.05
C THR A 43 -23.34 4.17 -6.25
N ASP A 44 -23.54 5.27 -5.52
CA ASP A 44 -22.45 6.09 -5.04
C ASP A 44 -21.42 5.09 -4.53
N VAL A 45 -20.32 4.97 -5.27
CA VAL A 45 -19.11 4.39 -4.73
C VAL A 45 -18.68 5.45 -3.73
N GLU A 46 -19.28 5.38 -2.54
CA GLU A 46 -18.72 6.00 -1.35
C GLU A 46 -17.24 5.59 -1.39
N ASN A 47 -16.40 6.61 -1.47
CA ASN A 47 -14.97 6.48 -1.27
C ASN A 47 -14.84 5.91 0.14
N GLU A 48 -14.88 4.58 0.25
CA GLU A 48 -14.65 3.85 1.48
C GLU A 48 -13.20 4.17 1.82
N GLN A 49 -13.03 5.22 2.62
CA GLN A 49 -11.86 5.39 3.42
C GLN A 49 -11.79 4.11 4.26
N SER A 50 -11.05 3.13 3.76
CA SER A 50 -10.81 1.85 4.41
C SER A 50 -10.25 2.17 5.79
N THR A 51 -11.11 2.22 6.79
CA THR A 51 -10.70 2.29 8.19
C THR A 51 -10.22 0.88 8.51
N THR A 52 -8.97 0.61 8.17
CA THR A 52 -8.31 -0.69 8.38
C THR A 52 -8.22 -1.04 9.88
N GLY A 53 -8.60 -0.11 10.76
CA GLY A 53 -8.51 -0.25 12.21
C GLY A 53 -7.12 0.08 12.76
N HIS A 54 -6.17 0.39 11.87
CA HIS A 54 -4.80 0.73 12.20
C HIS A 54 -4.65 2.22 12.48
N LYS A 55 -3.76 2.57 13.42
CA LYS A 55 -3.39 3.97 13.74
C LYS A 55 -2.66 4.67 12.59
N PHE A 56 -2.25 3.91 11.58
CA PHE A 56 -1.48 4.35 10.43
C PHE A 56 -2.30 4.16 9.16
N THR A 57 -2.26 5.13 8.26
CA THR A 57 -2.75 5.02 6.88
C THR A 57 -1.60 4.69 5.91
N LYS A 58 -0.36 4.98 6.30
CA LYS A 58 0.87 4.51 5.64
C LYS A 58 1.88 4.10 6.72
N PHE A 59 2.55 2.97 6.54
CA PHE A 59 3.69 2.52 7.32
C PHE A 59 4.71 1.93 6.35
N ASP A 60 5.92 2.47 6.34
CA ASP A 60 6.95 2.17 5.35
C ASP A 60 8.29 2.11 6.09
N LEU A 61 8.71 0.88 6.40
CA LEU A 61 9.89 0.56 7.20
C LEU A 61 10.94 -0.10 6.32
N GLU A 62 12.17 0.42 6.37
CA GLU A 62 13.36 -0.19 5.80
C GLU A 62 14.46 -0.26 6.86
N VAL A 63 15.01 -1.46 7.08
CA VAL A 63 16.15 -1.67 7.98
C VAL A 63 17.25 -2.42 7.24
N GLU A 64 18.35 -1.73 6.92
CA GLU A 64 19.51 -2.28 6.22
C GLU A 64 20.61 -2.68 7.23
N TYR A 65 21.17 -3.87 7.04
CA TYR A 65 22.29 -4.43 7.79
C TYR A 65 23.56 -4.51 6.93
N GLU A 66 24.65 -5.05 7.51
CA GLU A 66 25.87 -5.34 6.77
C GLU A 66 25.60 -6.18 5.51
N ASN A 67 26.42 -5.97 4.47
CA ASN A 67 26.31 -6.63 3.16
C ASN A 67 25.00 -6.36 2.40
N ARG A 68 24.28 -5.27 2.70
CA ARG A 68 23.03 -4.87 2.05
C ARG A 68 21.88 -5.86 2.25
N VAL A 69 21.91 -6.60 3.36
CA VAL A 69 20.78 -7.42 3.79
C VAL A 69 19.73 -6.47 4.36
N LYS A 70 18.51 -6.51 3.86
CA LYS A 70 17.43 -5.60 4.28
C LYS A 70 16.20 -6.34 4.82
N TYR A 71 15.47 -5.66 5.69
CA TYR A 71 14.08 -5.97 6.02
C TYR A 71 13.23 -4.76 5.64
N GLU A 72 12.24 -4.98 4.77
CA GLU A 72 11.26 -3.98 4.35
C GLU A 72 9.85 -4.43 4.74
N ALA A 73 9.05 -3.49 5.25
CA ALA A 73 7.63 -3.70 5.53
C ALA A 73 6.84 -2.46 5.11
N GLU A 74 5.96 -2.65 4.15
CA GLU A 74 5.10 -1.59 3.61
C GLU A 74 3.63 -1.92 3.88
N PHE A 75 2.88 -0.91 4.29
CA PHE A 75 1.44 -0.94 4.43
C PHE A 75 0.87 0.42 3.99
N GLN A 76 -0.13 0.40 3.12
CA GLN A 76 -0.89 1.56 2.69
C GLN A 76 -2.39 1.25 2.70
N ALA A 77 -3.16 2.03 3.47
CA ALA A 77 -4.60 1.87 3.59
C ALA A 77 -5.38 2.44 2.39
N GLU A 78 -4.80 3.45 1.70
CA GLU A 78 -5.41 4.08 0.52
C GLU A 78 -5.37 3.14 -0.69
N GLY A 79 -6.32 3.32 -1.63
CA GLY A 79 -6.41 2.48 -2.83
C GLY A 79 -7.08 1.13 -2.56
N ASN A 80 -6.58 0.06 -3.18
CA ASN A 80 -7.08 -1.31 -2.92
C ASN A 80 -6.51 -1.91 -1.62
N GLY A 81 -5.79 -1.12 -0.81
CA GLY A 81 -4.98 -1.63 0.29
C GLY A 81 -3.75 -2.35 -0.27
N GLU A 82 -2.55 -1.88 0.11
CA GLU A 82 -1.30 -2.51 -0.31
C GLU A 82 -0.48 -2.90 0.92
N ALA A 83 0.08 -4.11 0.90
CA ALA A 83 0.94 -4.63 1.93
C ALA A 83 2.06 -5.47 1.30
N GLU A 84 3.28 -5.29 1.80
CA GLU A 84 4.47 -5.99 1.31
C GLU A 84 5.46 -6.25 2.46
N ILE A 85 6.11 -7.41 2.41
CA ILE A 85 7.27 -7.72 3.25
C ILE A 85 8.37 -8.26 2.32
N GLU A 86 9.54 -7.63 2.33
CA GLU A 86 10.79 -8.22 1.80
C GLU A 86 11.77 -8.43 2.95
N ASP A 87 12.14 -9.68 3.21
CA ASP A 87 13.03 -10.06 4.31
C ASP A 87 14.20 -10.91 3.78
N ASP A 88 15.32 -10.25 3.51
CA ASP A 88 16.55 -10.90 3.05
C ASP A 88 17.20 -11.78 4.12
N ILE A 89 16.86 -11.58 5.40
CA ILE A 89 17.42 -12.33 6.53
C ILE A 89 16.89 -13.76 6.51
N ASN A 90 15.62 -13.92 6.15
CA ASN A 90 14.92 -15.22 6.12
C ASN A 90 14.54 -15.69 4.71
N GLU A 91 14.95 -14.96 3.67
CA GLU A 91 14.63 -15.23 2.26
C GLU A 91 13.10 -15.27 2.00
N VAL A 92 12.37 -14.31 2.58
CA VAL A 92 10.90 -14.21 2.48
C VAL A 92 10.52 -12.99 1.65
N SER A 93 9.54 -13.16 0.76
CA SER A 93 8.89 -12.07 0.03
C SER A 93 7.39 -12.33 -0.02
N LEU A 94 6.59 -11.44 0.58
CA LEU A 94 5.13 -11.54 0.68
C LEU A 94 4.49 -10.26 0.12
N LYS A 95 3.33 -10.39 -0.53
CA LYS A 95 2.56 -9.25 -1.06
C LYS A 95 1.06 -9.46 -0.86
N GLY A 96 0.30 -8.38 -0.86
CA GLY A 96 -1.17 -8.41 -0.77
C GLY A 96 -1.66 -9.04 0.52
N ASP A 97 -2.69 -9.90 0.43
CA ASP A 97 -3.36 -10.49 1.60
C ASP A 97 -2.41 -11.28 2.53
N GLU A 98 -1.40 -11.96 1.98
CA GLU A 98 -0.42 -12.72 2.77
C GLU A 98 0.44 -11.77 3.61
N ALA A 99 0.94 -10.69 3.00
CA ALA A 99 1.70 -9.66 3.72
C ALA A 99 0.82 -8.93 4.73
N TYR A 100 -0.42 -8.59 4.36
CA TYR A 100 -1.37 -7.92 5.27
C TYR A 100 -1.66 -8.77 6.50
N THR A 101 -1.87 -10.08 6.33
CA THR A 101 -2.10 -11.02 7.43
C THR A 101 -0.94 -11.04 8.43
N GLU A 102 0.30 -10.93 7.94
CA GLU A 102 1.50 -10.89 8.77
C GLU A 102 1.78 -9.52 9.41
N LEU A 103 1.53 -8.42 8.68
CA LEU A 103 1.79 -7.05 9.14
C LEU A 103 0.73 -6.52 10.09
N SER A 104 -0.55 -6.75 9.80
CA SER A 104 -1.68 -6.24 10.58
C SER A 104 -1.52 -6.42 12.10
N PRO A 105 -1.23 -7.63 12.64
CA PRO A 105 -1.07 -7.81 14.08
C PRO A 105 0.18 -7.12 14.66
N ARG A 106 1.21 -6.84 13.86
CA ARG A 106 2.40 -6.08 14.30
C ARG A 106 2.08 -4.59 14.36
N LEU A 107 1.38 -4.06 13.36
CA LEU A 107 0.92 -2.68 13.33
C LEU A 107 0.00 -2.36 14.53
N GLU A 108 -0.89 -3.28 14.90
CA GLU A 108 -1.74 -3.16 16.09
C GLU A 108 -0.98 -3.17 17.43
N GLN A 109 0.22 -3.78 17.46
CA GLN A 109 1.06 -3.81 18.66
C GLN A 109 1.85 -2.52 18.87
N LEU A 110 2.07 -1.73 17.81
CA LEU A 110 2.69 -0.43 17.90
C LEU A 110 1.77 0.54 18.63
N LYS A 111 2.31 1.19 19.65
CA LYS A 111 1.59 2.10 20.54
C LYS A 111 1.96 3.56 20.34
N PHE A 112 3.00 3.82 19.55
CA PHE A 112 3.51 5.17 19.37
C PHE A 112 2.55 6.09 18.63
N ASP A 113 2.66 7.38 18.94
CA ASP A 113 1.97 8.46 18.23
C ASP A 113 2.97 9.51 17.70
N SER A 114 2.45 10.58 17.11
CA SER A 114 3.26 11.62 16.46
C SER A 114 4.03 12.52 17.43
N SER A 115 3.84 12.36 18.74
CA SER A 115 4.48 13.14 19.81
C SER A 115 5.66 12.42 20.48
N GLU A 116 5.79 11.12 20.30
CA GLU A 116 6.87 10.31 20.88
C GLU A 116 8.23 10.62 20.25
N ASP A 117 9.29 10.36 21.01
CA ASP A 117 10.64 10.62 20.53
C ASP A 117 11.12 9.54 19.55
N GLN A 118 12.05 9.94 18.67
CA GLN A 118 12.55 9.07 17.62
C GLN A 118 13.16 7.76 18.17
N GLN A 119 13.91 7.81 19.27
CA GLN A 119 14.60 6.64 19.78
C GLN A 119 13.61 5.65 20.40
N GLU A 120 12.59 6.15 21.10
CA GLU A 120 11.48 5.35 21.64
C GLU A 120 10.71 4.65 20.50
N VAL A 121 10.36 5.39 19.44
CA VAL A 121 9.68 4.84 18.26
C VAL A 121 10.51 3.74 17.60
N MET A 122 11.78 4.02 17.28
CA MET A 122 12.68 3.06 16.64
C MET A 122 12.85 1.79 17.48
N THR A 123 13.02 1.93 18.80
CA THR A 123 13.15 0.79 19.73
C THR A 123 11.91 -0.07 19.71
N GLN A 124 10.73 0.54 19.81
CA GLN A 124 9.46 -0.18 19.78
C GLN A 124 9.25 -0.93 18.47
N VAL A 125 9.61 -0.31 17.33
CA VAL A 125 9.50 -0.95 16.00
C VAL A 125 10.43 -2.14 15.88
N LEU A 126 11.71 -2.00 16.26
CA LEU A 126 12.66 -3.12 16.24
C LEU A 126 12.17 -4.29 17.12
N GLU A 127 11.64 -4.01 18.31
CA GLU A 127 11.09 -5.03 19.21
C GLU A 127 9.88 -5.76 18.63
N VAL A 128 8.88 -5.02 18.13
CA VAL A 128 7.64 -5.60 17.58
C VAL A 128 7.91 -6.42 16.31
N PHE A 129 8.87 -6.00 15.49
CA PHE A 129 9.24 -6.71 14.26
C PHE A 129 10.32 -7.79 14.49
N GLY A 130 10.88 -7.90 15.70
CA GLY A 130 11.93 -8.86 16.02
C GLY A 130 13.26 -8.59 15.29
N LEU A 131 13.52 -7.32 14.99
CA LEU A 131 14.71 -6.86 14.27
C LEU A 131 15.84 -6.53 15.26
N LYS A 132 17.08 -6.71 14.82
CA LYS A 132 18.26 -6.45 15.66
C LYS A 132 18.65 -4.98 15.58
N ASP A 133 19.30 -4.48 16.63
CA ASP A 133 19.77 -3.10 16.72
C ASP A 133 21.15 -2.88 16.06
N ASP A 134 21.75 -3.90 15.45
CA ASP A 134 23.03 -3.85 14.75
C ASP A 134 22.92 -3.43 13.26
N TYR A 135 21.82 -2.77 12.89
CA TYR A 135 21.59 -2.18 11.58
C TYR A 135 22.62 -1.10 11.21
N LYS A 136 22.72 -0.80 9.91
CA LYS A 136 23.45 0.32 9.33
C LYS A 136 22.57 1.50 9.02
N GLU A 137 21.33 1.22 8.62
CA GLU A 137 20.36 2.23 8.27
C GLU A 137 18.99 1.75 8.77
N PHE A 138 18.29 2.64 9.43
CA PHE A 138 16.90 2.47 9.82
C PHE A 138 16.16 3.66 9.24
N GLU A 139 15.14 3.41 8.42
CA GLU A 139 14.21 4.41 7.92
C GLU A 139 12.79 3.95 8.18
N LEU A 140 11.97 4.83 8.75
CA LEU A 140 10.56 4.62 8.93
C LEU A 140 9.81 5.89 8.52
N GLU A 141 8.89 5.77 7.58
CA GLU A 141 7.89 6.78 7.28
C GLU A 141 6.50 6.28 7.69
N VAL A 142 5.78 7.11 8.44
CA VAL A 142 4.39 6.83 8.82
C VAL A 142 3.50 8.01 8.48
N THR A 143 2.31 7.70 8.01
CA THR A 143 1.17 8.62 7.97
C THR A 143 0.14 8.15 8.98
N PHE A 144 -0.18 8.99 9.96
CA PHE A 144 -1.19 8.70 10.98
C PHE A 144 -2.61 8.94 10.42
N GLU A 145 -3.63 8.42 11.09
CA GLU A 145 -5.05 8.63 10.72
C GLU A 145 -5.46 10.11 10.62
N ASP A 146 -4.81 10.99 11.38
CA ASP A 146 -5.07 12.44 11.33
C ASP A 146 -4.35 13.15 10.16
N GLY A 147 -3.63 12.40 9.33
CA GLY A 147 -2.84 12.88 8.20
C GLY A 147 -1.46 13.40 8.58
N THR A 148 -1.06 13.34 9.86
CA THR A 148 0.29 13.69 10.27
C THR A 148 1.29 12.73 9.65
N ILE A 149 2.35 13.26 9.05
CA ILE A 149 3.45 12.47 8.49
C ILE A 149 4.67 12.61 9.38
N LYS A 150 5.32 11.50 9.72
CA LYS A 150 6.59 11.48 10.45
C LYS A 150 7.58 10.57 9.75
N LYS A 151 8.82 11.04 9.66
CA LYS A 151 9.97 10.25 9.25
C LYS A 151 10.92 10.08 10.44
N TYR A 152 11.38 8.86 10.67
CA TYR A 152 12.38 8.50 11.67
C TYR A 152 13.54 7.85 10.94
N GLU A 153 14.75 8.36 11.12
CA GLU A 153 15.92 7.87 10.40
C GLU A 153 17.17 7.84 11.28
N GLU A 154 17.95 6.77 11.20
CA GLU A 154 19.27 6.67 11.82
C GLU A 154 20.24 5.91 10.92
N LYS A 155 21.49 6.39 10.84
CA LYS A 155 22.60 5.73 10.14
C LYS A 155 23.78 5.51 11.09
N LYS A 156 24.34 4.29 11.14
CA LYS A 156 25.43 3.88 12.04
C LYS A 156 26.78 3.66 11.34
#